data_AF-H3ZJ73-F1
#
_entry.id   AF-H3ZJ73-F1
#
_cell.length_a   1.000
_cell.length_b   1.000
_cell.length_c   1.000
_cell.angle_alpha   90.00
_cell.angle_beta   90.00
_cell.angle_gamma   90.00
#
_symmetry.space_group_name_H-M   'P 1'
#
loop_
_entity.id
_entity.type
_entity.pdbx_description
1 polymer ?
#
loop_
_entity_poly.entity_id
_entity_poly.type
_entity_poly.pdbx_seq_one_letter_code
_entity_poly.pdbx_strand_id
1 'polypeptide(L)'
;MNQLSKEQSAHLEVVKTAILYARNELYRVDENSKVGILADLLDAIHNTPEFVEKMFCSSSEYVNIYYESFDKKYPDSISLVSTYYQALNENI
;
A
#
# COMPACT_ATOMS: atom_id res chain seq x y z
N MET A 1 -25.15 4.43 -5.88
CA MET A 1 -23.81 4.19 -5.31
C MET A 1 -22.83 4.97 -6.15
N ASN A 2 -22.04 5.85 -5.55
CA ASN A 2 -20.98 6.53 -6.31
C ASN A 2 -19.88 5.51 -6.61
N GLN A 3 -19.54 5.38 -7.89
CA GLN A 3 -18.45 4.55 -8.34
C GLN A 3 -17.12 5.21 -7.92
N LEU A 4 -16.20 4.43 -7.37
CA LEU A 4 -14.86 4.91 -7.04
C LEU A 4 -14.10 5.29 -8.31
N SER A 5 -13.23 6.29 -8.23
CA SER A 5 -12.30 6.59 -9.30
C SER A 5 -11.29 5.44 -9.49
N LYS A 6 -10.59 5.43 -10.64
CA LYS A 6 -9.52 4.46 -10.89
C LYS A 6 -8.40 4.60 -9.84
N GLU A 7 -8.06 5.82 -9.46
CA GLU A 7 -7.03 6.09 -8.45
C GLU A 7 -7.46 5.58 -7.07
N GLN A 8 -8.69 5.87 -6.65
CA GLN A 8 -9.25 5.36 -5.39
C GLN A 8 -9.23 3.82 -5.36
N SER A 9 -9.63 3.19 -6.45
CA SER A 9 -9.59 1.74 -6.60
C SER A 9 -8.15 1.18 -6.51
N ALA A 10 -7.19 1.85 -7.14
CA ALA A 10 -5.78 1.46 -7.09
C ALA A 10 -5.20 1.56 -5.67
N HIS A 11 -5.54 2.60 -4.90
CA HIS A 11 -5.15 2.72 -3.50
C HIS A 11 -5.73 1.60 -2.63
N LEU A 12 -6.98 1.20 -2.86
CA LEU A 12 -7.58 0.07 -2.14
C LEU A 12 -6.92 -1.27 -2.50
N GLU A 13 -6.46 -1.44 -3.75
CA GLU A 13 -5.71 -2.63 -4.15
C GLU A 13 -4.34 -2.70 -3.45
N VAL A 14 -3.67 -1.55 -3.24
CA VAL A 14 -2.44 -1.49 -2.42
C VAL A 14 -2.72 -1.97 -0.99
N VAL A 15 -3.77 -1.46 -0.34
CA VAL A 15 -4.16 -1.90 1.02
C VAL A 15 -4.40 -3.41 1.07
N LYS A 16 -5.20 -3.94 0.14
CA LYS A 16 -5.49 -5.38 0.06
C LYS A 16 -4.21 -6.20 -0.10
N THR A 17 -3.32 -5.80 -1.01
CA THR A 17 -2.09 -6.54 -1.31
C THR A 17 -1.12 -6.50 -0.13
N ALA A 18 -0.96 -5.34 0.50
CA ALA A 18 -0.13 -5.16 1.69
C ALA A 18 -0.63 -6.00 2.88
N ILE A 19 -1.95 -6.04 3.12
CA ILE A 19 -2.53 -6.89 4.18
C ILE A 19 -2.27 -8.38 3.91
N LEU A 20 -2.44 -8.83 2.67
CA LEU A 20 -2.17 -10.22 2.29
C LEU A 20 -0.69 -10.58 2.44
N TYR A 21 0.21 -9.69 2.03
CA TYR A 21 1.64 -9.84 2.23
C TYR A 21 1.97 -9.95 3.72
N ALA A 22 1.50 -9.01 4.54
CA ALA A 22 1.74 -9.01 5.98
C ALA A 22 1.24 -10.30 6.64
N ARG A 23 0.04 -10.75 6.28
CA ARG A 23 -0.52 -12.00 6.76
C ARG A 23 0.35 -13.21 6.41
N ASN A 24 0.85 -13.29 5.17
CA ASN A 24 1.69 -14.41 4.74
C ASN A 24 3.05 -14.43 5.46
N GLU A 25 3.62 -13.26 5.70
CA GLU A 25 4.89 -13.14 6.42
C GLU A 25 4.74 -13.48 7.91
N LEU A 26 3.60 -13.19 8.53
CA LEU A 26 3.29 -13.64 9.89
C LEU A 26 3.22 -15.18 10.02
N TYR A 27 2.84 -15.90 8.96
CA TYR A 27 2.79 -17.37 8.97
C TYR A 27 4.14 -18.04 8.69
N ARG A 28 5.16 -17.30 8.24
CA ARG A 28 6.49 -17.83 7.85
C ARG A 28 7.51 -17.84 9.00
N VAL A 29 7.03 -17.94 10.24
CA VAL A 29 7.72 -17.69 11.51
C VAL A 29 9.14 -18.28 11.59
N ASP A 30 10.14 -17.42 11.41
CA ASP A 30 11.37 -17.35 12.22
C ASP A 30 11.24 -16.08 13.07
N GLU A 31 11.21 -16.24 14.39
CA GLU A 31 10.41 -15.45 15.35
C GLU A 31 10.66 -13.94 15.45
N ASN A 32 11.65 -13.33 14.77
CA ASN A 32 11.97 -11.91 14.99
C ASN A 32 12.42 -11.10 13.77
N SER A 33 12.60 -11.69 12.59
CA SER A 33 13.33 -10.97 11.52
C SER A 33 12.51 -9.92 10.76
N LYS A 34 11.17 -9.94 10.83
CA LYS A 34 10.31 -9.10 9.96
C LYS A 34 9.33 -8.17 10.67
N VAL A 35 9.30 -8.17 12.01
CA VAL A 35 8.35 -7.33 12.79
C VAL A 35 8.46 -5.85 12.42
N GLY A 36 9.69 -5.33 12.26
CA GLY A 36 9.91 -3.93 11.86
C GLY A 36 9.37 -3.60 10.46
N ILE A 37 9.59 -4.49 9.48
CA ILE A 37 9.08 -4.32 8.10
C ILE A 37 7.55 -4.30 8.11
N LEU A 38 6.93 -5.20 8.88
CA LEU A 38 5.47 -5.29 8.97
C LEU A 38 4.84 -4.07 9.65
N ALA A 39 5.47 -3.55 10.71
CA ALA A 39 5.00 -2.34 11.37
C ALA A 39 5.05 -1.13 10.42
N ASP A 40 6.17 -0.94 9.72
CA ASP A 40 6.31 0.15 8.76
C ASP A 40 5.40 -0.01 7.53
N LEU A 41 5.14 -1.25 7.10
CA LEU A 41 4.19 -1.53 6.01
C LEU A 41 2.78 -1.09 6.38
N LEU A 42 2.33 -1.43 7.60
CA LEU A 42 1.01 -1.03 8.09
C LEU A 42 0.94 0.48 8.30
N ASP A 43 2.02 1.11 8.75
CA ASP A 43 2.10 2.57 8.87
C ASP A 43 1.99 3.26 7.49
N ALA A 44 2.62 2.73 6.45
CA ALA A 44 2.53 3.29 5.11
C ALA A 44 1.10 3.28 4.52
N ILE A 45 0.23 2.35 4.94
CA ILE A 45 -1.12 2.18 4.38
C ILE A 45 -2.26 2.62 5.31
N HIS A 46 -2.01 2.89 6.60
CA HIS A 46 -3.10 3.09 7.57
C HIS A 46 -3.99 4.30 7.26
N ASN A 47 -3.42 5.34 6.63
CA ASN A 47 -4.15 6.55 6.23
C ASN A 47 -4.84 6.42 4.88
N THR A 48 -4.64 5.30 4.15
CA THR A 48 -5.18 5.15 2.79
C THR A 48 -6.72 5.18 2.76
N PRO A 49 -7.46 4.58 3.72
CA PRO A 49 -8.92 4.71 3.75
C PRO A 49 -9.42 6.15 3.87
N GLU A 50 -8.81 6.95 4.76
CA GLU A 50 -9.17 8.37 4.92
C GLU A 50 -8.81 9.18 3.68
N PHE A 51 -7.65 8.89 3.07
CA PHE A 51 -7.26 9.50 1.80
C PHE A 51 -8.28 9.17 0.69
N VAL A 52 -8.71 7.92 0.55
CA VAL A 52 -9.72 7.52 -0.44
C VAL A 52 -11.04 8.24 -0.22
N GLU A 53 -11.45 8.46 1.02
CA GLU A 53 -12.69 9.17 1.35
C GLU A 53 -12.61 10.67 1.03
N LYS A 54 -11.50 11.33 1.41
CA LYS A 54 -11.41 12.80 1.42
C LYS A 54 -10.59 13.41 0.29
N MET A 55 -9.70 12.64 -0.33
CA MET A 55 -8.75 13.08 -1.37
C MET A 55 -8.08 14.41 -1.01
N PHE A 56 -7.53 14.50 0.21
CA PHE A 56 -6.99 15.75 0.75
C PHE A 56 -5.67 16.21 0.08
N CYS A 57 -5.06 15.36 -0.75
CA CYS A 57 -3.96 15.69 -1.64
C CYS A 57 -4.11 14.92 -2.96
N SER A 58 -3.18 15.12 -3.90
CA SER A 58 -3.19 14.35 -5.15
C SER A 58 -2.70 12.91 -4.93
N SER A 59 -3.19 11.97 -5.75
CA SER A 59 -2.77 10.56 -5.66
C SER A 59 -1.25 10.38 -5.86
N SER A 60 -0.64 11.14 -6.77
CA SER A 60 0.82 11.13 -6.97
C SER A 60 1.58 11.64 -5.74
N GLU A 61 1.08 12.69 -5.08
CA GLU A 61 1.66 13.19 -3.84
C GLU A 61 1.54 12.16 -2.71
N TYR A 62 0.38 11.52 -2.56
CA TYR A 62 0.18 10.46 -1.57
C TYR A 62 1.14 9.28 -1.80
N VAL A 63 1.26 8.81 -3.05
CA VAL A 63 2.17 7.71 -3.43
C VAL A 63 3.61 8.07 -3.09
N ASN A 64 4.06 9.28 -3.42
CA ASN A 64 5.44 9.73 -3.15
C ASN A 64 5.72 9.84 -1.64
N ILE A 65 4.77 10.33 -0.84
CA ILE A 65 4.98 10.53 0.60
C ILE A 65 4.99 9.18 1.33
N TYR A 66 4.02 8.31 1.07
CA TYR A 66 3.80 7.12 1.89
C TYR A 66 4.38 5.84 1.26
N TYR A 67 4.06 5.58 -0.01
CA TYR A 67 4.43 4.31 -0.65
C TYR A 67 5.91 4.31 -1.06
N GLU A 68 6.38 5.38 -1.67
CA GLU A 68 7.78 5.48 -2.10
C GLU A 68 8.74 5.50 -0.90
N SER A 69 8.34 6.11 0.22
CA SER A 69 9.12 6.10 1.46
C SER A 69 9.30 4.69 2.02
N PHE A 70 8.24 3.86 2.00
CA PHE A 70 8.33 2.45 2.39
C PHE A 70 9.21 1.65 1.42
N ASP A 71 8.95 1.75 0.11
CA ASP A 71 9.67 1.00 -0.93
C ASP A 71 11.18 1.32 -0.90
N LYS A 72 11.58 2.57 -0.65
CA LYS A 72 12.98 2.97 -0.48
C LYS A 72 13.64 2.37 0.76
N LYS A 73 12.90 2.22 1.86
CA LYS A 73 13.41 1.65 3.11
C LYS A 73 13.58 0.12 3.01
N TYR A 74 12.71 -0.54 2.24
CA TYR A 74 12.66 -2.00 2.12
C TYR A 74 12.59 -2.48 0.65
N PRO A 75 13.66 -2.29 -0.14
CA PRO A 75 13.66 -2.57 -1.58
C PRO A 75 13.46 -4.05 -1.91
N ASP A 76 13.81 -4.97 -1.00
CA ASP A 76 13.65 -6.42 -1.17
C ASP A 76 12.29 -6.95 -0.66
N SER A 77 11.37 -6.06 -0.29
CA SER A 77 10.01 -6.42 0.15
C SER A 77 8.96 -6.19 -0.95
N ILE A 78 7.68 -6.18 -0.59
CA ILE A 78 6.60 -5.77 -1.51
C ILE A 78 6.83 -4.32 -1.97
N SER A 79 6.57 -4.03 -3.26
CA SER A 79 6.55 -2.65 -3.77
C SER A 79 5.13 -2.10 -3.82
N LEU A 80 4.84 -1.13 -2.95
CA LEU A 80 3.56 -0.43 -2.89
C LEU A 80 3.35 0.46 -4.12
N VAL A 81 4.41 1.10 -4.60
CA VAL A 81 4.35 1.95 -5.80
C VAL A 81 4.03 1.13 -7.05
N SER A 82 4.71 -0.01 -7.22
CA SER A 82 4.44 -0.91 -8.36
C SER A 82 3.01 -1.46 -8.30
N THR A 83 2.55 -1.86 -7.11
CA THR A 83 1.19 -2.34 -6.89
C THR A 83 0.15 -1.28 -7.29
N TYR A 84 0.36 -0.03 -6.89
CA TYR A 84 -0.51 1.09 -7.27
C TYR A 84 -0.61 1.27 -8.79
N TYR A 85 0.53 1.38 -9.48
CA TYR A 85 0.53 1.65 -10.92
C TYR A 85 0.06 0.43 -11.75
N GLN A 86 0.28 -0.79 -11.27
CA GLN A 86 -0.32 -1.98 -11.89
C GLN A 86 -1.84 -1.91 -11.80
N ALA A 87 -2.40 -1.69 -10.60
CA ALA A 87 -3.83 -1.58 -10.41
C ALA A 87 -4.47 -0.39 -11.17
N LEU A 88 -3.74 0.71 -11.31
CA LEU A 88 -4.20 1.88 -12.08
C LEU A 88 -4.33 1.56 -13.58
N ASN A 89 -3.44 0.72 -14.11
CA ASN A 89 -3.36 0.36 -15.52
C ASN A 89 -4.19 -0.87 -15.92
N GLU A 90 -4.48 -1.79 -14.97
CA GLU A 90 -5.27 -3.02 -15.23
C GLU A 90 -6.78 -2.77 -15.28
N ASN A 91 -7.29 -1.65 -14.75
CA ASN A 91 -8.70 -1.28 -14.79
C ASN A 91 -9.10 -0.58 -16.11
N ILE A 92 -8.94 -1.26 -17.26
CA ILE A 92 -9.51 -0.84 -18.57
C ILE A 92 -10.82 -1.57 -18.84
#